data_AF-A0A2I2KZA2-F1
#
_entry.id   AF-A0A2I2KZA2-F1
#
_cell.length_a   1.000
_cell.length_b   1.000
_cell.length_c   1.000
_cell.angle_alpha   90.00
_cell.angle_beta   90.00
_cell.angle_gamma   90.00
#
_symmetry.space_group_name_H-M   'P 1'
#
loop_
_entity.id
_entity.type
_entity.pdbx_description
1 polymer ?
#
loop_
_entity_poly.entity_id
_entity_poly.type
_entity_poly.pdbx_seq_one_letter_code
_entity_poly.pdbx_strand_id
1 'polypeptide(L)' 'MPGTRARCRQDGGEAPDGTDPQEVVRAVSAPLYYRLLTTGEPPDETAADRAAKAAAAGARAGVYVR' A
#
# COMPACT_ATOMS: atom_id res chain seq x y z
N MET A 1 -10.16 -0.28 24.87
CA MET A 1 -9.89 -1.21 23.74
C MET A 1 -8.38 -1.18 23.49
N PRO A 2 -7.62 -2.27 23.73
CA PRO A 2 -6.18 -2.26 23.60
C PRO A 2 -5.79 -2.24 22.11
N GLY A 3 -4.88 -1.32 21.75
CA GLY A 3 -4.45 -1.08 20.37
C GLY A 3 -3.66 -2.26 19.79
N THR A 4 -4.19 -2.84 18.71
CA THR A 4 -3.50 -3.79 17.85
C THR A 4 -2.32 -3.08 17.20
N ARG A 5 -1.10 -3.34 17.66
CA ARG A 5 0.12 -2.91 16.96
C ARG A 5 0.18 -3.71 15.66
N ALA A 6 -0.29 -3.13 14.57
CA ALA A 6 -0.06 -3.63 13.23
C ALA A 6 1.45 -3.78 13.04
N ARG A 7 1.95 -5.02 13.13
CA ARG A 7 3.33 -5.34 12.79
C ARG A 7 3.38 -5.36 11.26
N CYS A 8 3.80 -4.24 10.66
CA CYS A 8 4.10 -4.21 9.24
C CYS A 8 5.26 -5.17 8.97
N ARG A 9 4.95 -6.34 8.40
CA ARG A 9 5.95 -7.28 7.91
C ARG A 9 6.62 -6.65 6.68
N GLN A 10 7.91 -6.36 6.78
CA GLN A 10 8.73 -5.91 5.66
C GLN A 10 9.29 -7.14 4.93
N ASP A 11 8.48 -7.78 4.08
CA ASP A 11 9.03 -8.70 3.07
C ASP A 11 9.41 -7.85 1.83
N GLY A 12 10.57 -7.22 1.91
CA GLY A 12 11.10 -6.35 0.86
C GLY A 12 12.12 -7.07 -0.02
N GLY A 13 11.68 -7.63 -1.14
CA GLY A 13 12.58 -7.77 -2.28
C GLY A 13 12.95 -6.37 -2.78
N GLU A 14 14.24 -6.14 -3.04
CA GLU A 14 14.79 -4.85 -3.45
C GLU A 14 14.00 -4.30 -4.65
N ALA A 15 13.46 -3.08 -4.52
CA ALA A 15 12.80 -2.42 -5.63
C ALA A 15 13.84 -1.98 -6.67
N PRO A 16 13.51 -1.93 -7.97
CA PRO A 16 14.45 -1.46 -9.00
C PRO A 16 14.94 -0.04 -8.71
N ASP A 17 16.19 0.24 -9.08
CA ASP A 17 16.75 1.59 -9.03
C ASP A 17 15.87 2.57 -9.82
N GLY A 18 15.68 3.76 -9.27
CA GLY A 18 14.79 4.78 -9.86
C GLY A 18 13.30 4.62 -9.55
N THR A 19 12.93 3.65 -8.69
CA THR A 19 11.56 3.59 -8.14
C THR A 19 11.22 4.86 -7.37
N ASP A 20 10.12 5.53 -7.71
CA ASP A 20 9.60 6.69 -6.99
C ASP A 20 8.86 6.24 -5.71
N PRO A 21 9.44 6.47 -4.51
CA PRO A 21 8.81 6.04 -3.26
C PRO A 21 7.50 6.77 -2.98
N GLN A 22 7.30 7.99 -3.50
CA GLN A 22 6.04 8.70 -3.32
C GLN A 22 4.91 8.03 -4.07
N GLU A 23 5.15 7.58 -5.30
CA GLU A 23 4.14 6.88 -6.09
C GLU A 23 3.78 5.52 -5.48
N VAL A 24 4.75 4.80 -4.91
CA VAL A 24 4.47 3.57 -4.14
C VAL A 24 3.54 3.86 -2.95
N VAL A 25 3.81 4.90 -2.17
CA VAL A 25 2.98 5.28 -1.01
C VAL A 25 1.57 5.73 -1.43
N ARG A 26 1.47 6.47 -2.55
CA ARG A 26 0.19 6.87 -3.14
C ARG A 26 -0.62 5.66 -3.58
N ALA A 27 0.01 4.67 -4.19
CA ALA A 27 -0.65 3.44 -4.63
C ALA A 27 -1.21 2.61 -3.47
N VAL A 28 -0.60 2.67 -2.28
CA VAL A 28 -1.18 2.07 -1.06
C VAL A 28 -2.40 2.85 -0.58
N SER A 29 -2.29 4.18 -0.52
CA SER A 29 -3.28 5.05 0.12
C SER A 29 -4.52 5.31 -0.75
N ALA A 30 -4.34 5.45 -2.06
CA ALA A 30 -5.39 5.80 -3.01
C ALA A 30 -6.64 4.90 -2.94
N PRO A 31 -6.53 3.55 -2.96
CA PRO A 31 -7.72 2.69 -2.88
C PRO A 31 -8.44 2.80 -1.52
N LEU A 32 -7.72 3.09 -0.43
CA LEU A 32 -8.32 3.26 0.90
C LEU A 32 -9.10 4.58 0.98
N TYR A 33 -8.52 5.67 0.47
CA TYR A 33 -9.22 6.94 0.36
C TYR A 33 -10.40 6.87 -0.59
N TYR A 34 -10.28 6.15 -1.71
CA TYR A 34 -11.38 5.97 -2.65
C TYR A 34 -12.58 5.30 -1.97
N ARG A 35 -12.35 4.20 -1.22
CA ARG A 35 -13.41 3.49 -0.48
C ARG A 35 -14.06 4.41 0.56
N LEU A 36 -13.25 5.09 1.37
CA LEU A 36 -13.76 6.00 2.39
C LEU A 36 -14.61 7.14 1.80
N LEU A 37 -14.12 7.79 0.75
CA LEU A 37 -14.71 9.01 0.21
C LEU A 37 -15.82 8.75 -0.81
N THR A 38 -15.79 7.61 -1.51
CA THR A 38 -16.73 7.31 -2.60
C THR A 38 -17.83 6.35 -2.15
N THR A 39 -17.49 5.29 -1.39
CA THR A 39 -18.47 4.31 -0.93
C THR A 39 -18.94 4.56 0.50
N GLY A 40 -18.27 5.46 1.23
CA GLY A 40 -18.56 5.77 2.64
C GLY A 40 -18.20 4.62 3.59
N GLU A 41 -17.52 3.59 3.09
CA GLU A 41 -17.19 2.41 3.87
C GLU A 41 -15.79 2.59 4.48
N PRO A 42 -15.64 2.48 5.82
CA PRO A 42 -14.34 2.60 6.44
C PRO A 42 -13.44 1.46 5.96
N PRO A 43 -12.21 1.76 5.49
CA PRO A 43 -11.27 0.72 5.10
C PRO A 43 -10.90 -0.16 6.30
N ASP A 44 -10.93 -1.48 6.07
CA ASP A 44 -10.54 -2.50 7.04
C ASP A 44 -9.08 -2.94 6.86
N GLU A 45 -8.54 -3.67 7.84
CA GLU A 45 -7.17 -4.19 7.81
C GLU A 45 -6.91 -5.10 6.59
N THR A 46 -7.91 -5.86 6.14
CA THR A 46 -7.78 -6.75 4.98
C THR A 46 -7.66 -5.96 3.68
N ALA A 47 -8.31 -4.79 3.59
CA ALA A 47 -8.16 -3.87 2.47
C ALA A 47 -6.78 -3.19 2.49
N ALA A 48 -6.29 -2.78 3.67
CA ALA A 48 -4.96 -2.23 3.83
C ALA A 48 -3.87 -3.23 3.43
N ASP A 49 -3.99 -4.49 3.87
CA ASP A 49 -3.06 -5.57 3.51
C ASP A 49 -3.05 -5.83 2.00
N ARG A 50 -4.22 -5.83 1.36
CA ARG A 50 -4.32 -6.01 -0.09
C ARG A 50 -3.67 -4.86 -0.85
N ALA A 51 -3.91 -3.62 -0.44
CA ALA A 51 -3.29 -2.45 -1.04
C ALA A 51 -1.76 -2.46 -0.88
N ALA A 52 -1.26 -2.78 0.31
CA ALA A 52 0.17 -2.90 0.58
C ALA A 52 0.84 -3.99 -0.28
N LYS A 53 0.22 -5.18 -0.38
CA LYS A 53 0.73 -6.27 -1.21
C LYS A 53 0.75 -5.91 -2.70
N ALA A 54 -0.30 -5.23 -3.19
CA ALA A 54 -0.38 -4.78 -4.57
C ALA A 54 0.70 -3.73 -4.89
N ALA A 55 0.86 -2.72 -4.02
CA ALA A 55 1.89 -1.71 -4.19
C ALA A 55 3.30 -2.32 -4.14
N ALA A 56 3.56 -3.22 -3.21
CA ALA A 56 4.85 -3.92 -3.12
C ALA A 56 5.14 -4.79 -4.35
N ALA A 57 4.13 -5.47 -4.89
CA ALA A 57 4.26 -6.22 -6.15
C ALA A 57 4.56 -5.29 -7.34
N GLY A 58 3.87 -4.16 -7.44
CA GLY A 58 4.12 -3.15 -8.47
C GLY A 58 5.50 -2.52 -8.37
N ALA A 59 5.97 -2.24 -7.15
CA ALA A 59 7.32 -1.73 -6.91
C ALA A 59 8.38 -2.72 -7.38
N ARG A 60 8.27 -4.00 -7.00
CA ARG A 60 9.20 -5.05 -7.48
C ARG A 60 9.13 -5.26 -9.00
N ALA A 61 7.98 -5.00 -9.62
CA ALA A 61 7.80 -5.07 -11.07
C ALA A 61 8.28 -3.80 -11.81
N GLY A 62 8.74 -2.76 -11.11
CA GLY A 62 9.23 -1.52 -11.71
C GLY A 62 8.13 -0.59 -12.23
N VAL A 63 6.87 -0.78 -11.81
CA VAL A 63 5.73 0.05 -12.27
C VAL A 63 5.89 1.53 -11.91
N TYR A 64 6.62 1.81 -10.83
CA TYR A 64 6.83 3.17 -10.32
C TYR A 64 8.23 3.73 -10.64
N VAL A 65 8.97 3.14 -11.59
CA VAL A 65 10.26 3.68 -12.03
C VAL A 65 10.00 4.94 -12.87
N ARG A 66 10.77 6.00 -12.61
CA ARG A 66 10.64 7.29 -13.31
C ARG A 66 11.98 7.84 -13.79
#